data_AF-A0A9E2S395-F1
#
_entry.id   AF-A0A9E2S395-F1
#
_cell.length_a   1.000
_cell.length_b   1.000
_cell.length_c   1.000
_cell.angle_alpha   90.00
_cell.angle_beta   90.00
_cell.angle_gamma   90.00
#
_symmetry.space_group_name_H-M   'P 1'
#
loop_
_entity.id
_entity.type
_entity.pdbx_description
1 polymer ?
#
loop_
_entity_poly.entity_id
_entity_poly.type
_entity_poly.pdbx_seq_one_letter_code
_entity_poly.pdbx_strand_id
1 'polypeptide(L)'
;MKHLITAGTLLLIVCLSCKKEHTGSTTLSGFYLESLPNDKFTVFNFVGDTLFKTENGVWANPDTFRYVVSDGYITLTKKNTSRKLEFSMTDTSSFKIENIRVAIPENPKTYMVFTRRW
;
A
#
# COMPACT_ATOMS: atom_id res chain seq x y z
N MET A 1 31.73 -60.95 -0.13
CA MET A 1 31.69 -59.87 0.89
C MET A 1 31.18 -58.63 0.19
N LYS A 2 30.26 -57.91 0.82
CA LYS A 2 29.28 -57.02 0.17
C LYS A 2 29.95 -55.79 -0.45
N HIS A 3 29.65 -55.57 -1.72
CA HIS A 3 29.99 -54.38 -2.48
C HIS A 3 29.03 -53.22 -2.16
N LEU A 4 29.55 -52.03 -2.40
CA LEU A 4 28.86 -50.81 -2.83
C LEU A 4 28.24 -49.90 -1.76
N ILE A 5 29.06 -48.90 -1.45
CA ILE A 5 28.77 -47.52 -1.06
C ILE A 5 27.44 -47.04 -1.66
N THR A 6 26.48 -46.71 -0.80
CA THR A 6 25.33 -45.87 -1.18
C THR A 6 25.46 -44.58 -0.39
N ALA A 7 26.17 -43.62 -0.97
CA ALA A 7 26.18 -42.24 -0.53
C ALA A 7 24.79 -41.66 -0.78
N GLY A 8 24.01 -41.48 0.30
CA GLY A 8 22.70 -40.85 0.24
C GLY A 8 22.83 -39.39 -0.17
N THR A 9 22.51 -39.09 -1.42
CA THR A 9 22.44 -37.74 -1.95
C THR A 9 21.23 -37.03 -1.31
N LEU A 10 21.48 -36.22 -0.29
CA LEU A 10 20.48 -35.34 0.31
C LEU A 10 20.25 -34.16 -0.62
N LEU A 11 19.21 -34.27 -1.46
CA LEU A 11 18.78 -33.22 -2.38
C LEU A 11 18.13 -32.08 -1.58
N LEU A 12 18.92 -31.06 -1.25
CA LEU A 12 18.42 -29.78 -0.73
C LEU A 12 17.67 -29.05 -1.86
N ILE A 13 16.35 -29.26 -1.93
CA ILE A 13 15.46 -28.42 -2.73
C ILE A 13 15.35 -27.09 -2.00
N VAL A 14 16.26 -26.17 -2.34
CA VAL A 14 16.17 -24.77 -1.93
C VAL A 14 14.88 -24.23 -2.56
N CYS A 15 13.85 -24.05 -1.74
CA CYS A 15 12.69 -23.25 -2.11
C CYS A 15 13.15 -21.78 -2.17
N LEU A 16 13.85 -21.44 -3.27
CA LEU A 16 13.96 -20.06 -3.72
C LEU A 16 12.55 -19.62 -4.06
N SER A 17 11.81 -19.18 -3.03
CA SER A 17 10.61 -18.39 -3.21
C SER A 17 11.07 -17.07 -3.82
N CYS A 18 11.30 -17.10 -5.12
CA CYS A 18 11.51 -15.96 -5.97
C CYS A 18 10.20 -15.17 -5.87
N LYS A 19 10.10 -14.26 -4.89
CA LYS A 19 9.05 -13.25 -4.89
C LYS A 19 9.32 -12.45 -6.15
N LYS A 20 8.57 -12.76 -7.20
CA LYS A 20 8.51 -11.98 -8.42
C LYS A 20 8.28 -10.54 -7.95
N GLU A 21 9.28 -9.68 -8.11
CA GLU A 21 9.08 -8.25 -7.93
C GLU A 21 7.92 -7.89 -8.85
N HIS A 22 6.80 -7.52 -8.24
CA HIS A 22 5.65 -7.03 -8.96
C HIS A 22 6.03 -5.63 -9.43
N THR A 23 6.73 -5.55 -10.56
CA THR A 23 7.04 -4.31 -11.28
C THR A 23 5.82 -3.75 -12.01
N GLY A 24 4.62 -4.10 -11.55
CA GLY A 24 3.36 -3.49 -11.98
C GLY A 24 3.02 -2.32 -11.05
N SER A 25 2.89 -1.13 -11.61
CA SER A 25 2.20 -0.01 -10.94
C SER A 25 0.82 -0.50 -10.47
N THR A 26 0.61 -0.54 -9.15
CA THR A 26 -0.71 -0.88 -8.60
C THR A 26 -1.63 0.30 -8.84
N THR A 27 -2.59 0.14 -9.75
CA THR A 27 -3.62 1.15 -9.99
C THR A 27 -4.77 0.92 -9.02
N LEU A 28 -5.05 1.90 -8.19
CA LEU A 28 -6.20 1.89 -7.29
C LEU A 28 -7.42 2.47 -8.02
N SER A 29 -8.61 2.00 -7.68
CA SER A 29 -9.84 2.54 -8.25
C SER A 29 -10.98 2.49 -7.26
N GLY A 30 -11.84 3.50 -7.33
CA GLY A 30 -13.05 3.58 -6.53
C GLY A 30 -12.85 4.28 -5.18
N PHE A 31 -13.88 4.15 -4.35
CA PHE A 31 -14.02 4.91 -3.11
C PHE A 31 -13.59 4.07 -1.90
N TYR A 32 -12.75 4.68 -1.07
CA TYR A 32 -12.22 4.10 0.14
C TYR A 32 -12.54 5.00 1.33
N LEU A 33 -13.08 4.39 2.38
CA LEU A 33 -13.34 5.08 3.64
C LEU A 33 -12.29 4.67 4.64
N GLU A 34 -11.76 5.66 5.37
CA GLU A 34 -10.95 5.39 6.54
C GLU A 34 -11.72 4.51 7.52
N SER A 35 -11.07 3.46 7.97
CA SER A 35 -11.56 2.54 9.00
C SER A 35 -10.81 2.76 10.32
N LEU A 36 -9.54 3.20 10.25
CA LEU A 36 -8.71 3.57 11.40
C LEU A 36 -7.77 4.74 11.05
N PRO A 37 -7.43 5.61 12.02
CA PRO A 37 -7.92 5.63 13.40
C PRO A 37 -9.30 6.28 13.57
N ASN A 38 -9.75 7.11 12.62
CA ASN A 38 -11.03 7.82 12.72
C ASN A 38 -11.99 7.32 11.64
N ASP A 39 -12.90 6.40 12.00
CA ASP A 39 -13.83 5.80 11.04
C ASP A 39 -14.58 6.88 10.23
N LYS A 40 -14.52 6.75 8.90
CA LYS A 40 -15.17 7.60 7.88
C LYS A 40 -14.77 9.07 7.88
N PHE A 41 -13.74 9.48 8.63
CA PHE A 41 -13.31 10.87 8.63
C PHE A 41 -12.69 11.26 7.30
N THR A 42 -11.76 10.46 6.77
CA THR A 42 -11.18 10.68 5.45
C THR A 42 -11.78 9.74 4.40
N VAL A 43 -12.09 10.32 3.24
CA VAL A 43 -12.55 9.60 2.05
C VAL A 43 -11.53 9.78 0.95
N PHE A 44 -11.11 8.69 0.34
CA PHE A 44 -10.31 8.68 -0.89
C PHE A 44 -11.16 8.17 -2.05
N ASN A 45 -11.04 8.80 -3.20
CA ASN A 45 -11.55 8.28 -4.46
C ASN A 45 -10.41 8.26 -5.49
N PHE A 46 -10.07 7.06 -5.96
CA PHE A 46 -9.03 6.87 -6.97
C PHE A 46 -9.67 6.73 -8.36
N VAL A 47 -9.25 7.58 -9.30
CA VAL A 47 -9.72 7.59 -10.69
C VAL A 47 -8.52 7.77 -11.61
N GLY A 48 -8.11 6.70 -12.30
CA GLY A 48 -6.89 6.70 -13.11
C GLY A 48 -5.65 6.94 -12.24
N ASP A 49 -4.85 7.95 -12.59
CA ASP A 49 -3.67 8.41 -11.82
C ASP A 49 -3.99 9.54 -10.82
N THR A 50 -5.28 9.83 -10.60
CA THR A 50 -5.75 10.92 -9.74
C THR A 50 -6.40 10.38 -8.47
N LEU A 51 -6.04 10.97 -7.33
CA LEU A 51 -6.66 10.77 -6.03
C LEU A 51 -7.41 12.05 -5.63
N PHE A 52 -8.70 11.90 -5.33
CA PHE A 52 -9.51 12.91 -4.66
C PHE A 52 -9.65 12.56 -3.18
N LYS A 53 -9.29 13.50 -2.31
CA LYS A 53 -9.36 13.35 -0.85
C LYS A 53 -10.33 14.34 -0.25
N THR A 54 -11.18 13.88 0.66
CA THR A 54 -11.96 14.75 1.54
C THR A 54 -11.77 14.40 3.01
N GLU A 55 -12.15 15.33 3.88
CA GLU A 55 -12.14 15.19 5.33
C GLU A 55 -13.55 15.40 5.89
N ASN A 56 -13.75 15.00 7.15
CA ASN A 56 -15.04 15.01 7.85
C ASN A 56 -16.15 14.19 7.16
N GLY A 57 -15.79 13.22 6.30
CA GLY A 57 -16.77 12.40 5.58
C GLY A 57 -17.65 13.16 4.56
N VAL A 58 -17.37 14.44 4.29
CA VAL A 58 -18.17 15.28 3.37
C VAL A 58 -17.52 15.31 2.01
N TRP A 59 -18.27 15.03 0.94
CA TRP A 59 -17.79 15.13 -0.45
C TRP A 59 -17.95 16.54 -1.02
N ALA A 60 -17.24 17.52 -0.46
CA ALA A 60 -17.24 18.90 -0.94
C ALA A 60 -15.81 19.39 -1.16
N ASN A 61 -15.56 20.00 -2.33
CA ASN A 61 -14.26 20.59 -2.71
C ASN A 61 -13.04 19.70 -2.40
N PRO A 62 -12.97 18.49 -2.99
CA PRO A 62 -11.89 17.55 -2.68
C PRO A 62 -10.52 18.11 -3.01
N ASP A 63 -9.55 17.77 -2.17
CA ASP A 63 -8.14 17.92 -2.52
C ASP A 63 -7.80 16.92 -3.63
N THR A 64 -7.22 17.42 -4.71
CA THR A 64 -6.78 16.59 -5.84
C THR A 64 -5.27 16.39 -5.80
N PHE A 65 -4.85 15.13 -5.94
CA PHE A 65 -3.46 14.69 -6.04
C PHE A 65 -3.29 13.82 -7.27
N ARG A 66 -2.12 13.89 -7.92
CA ARG A 66 -1.64 12.77 -8.74
C ARG A 66 -1.03 11.73 -7.81
N TYR A 67 -1.19 10.45 -8.11
CA TYR A 67 -0.58 9.40 -7.31
C TYR A 67 0.13 8.36 -8.17
N VAL A 68 1.18 7.76 -7.60
CA VAL A 68 1.89 6.59 -8.15
C VAL A 68 2.18 5.63 -7.02
N VAL A 69 1.86 4.34 -7.21
CA VAL A 69 2.21 3.27 -6.26
C VAL A 69 3.38 2.46 -6.83
N SER A 70 4.49 2.43 -6.09
CA SER A 70 5.63 1.57 -6.40
C SER A 70 6.39 1.18 -5.13
N ASP A 71 6.92 -0.04 -5.10
CA ASP A 71 7.89 -0.50 -4.10
C ASP A 71 7.44 -0.36 -2.63
N GLY A 72 6.14 -0.59 -2.35
CA GLY A 72 5.60 -0.43 -1.00
C GLY A 72 5.39 1.02 -0.56
N TYR A 73 5.35 1.95 -1.52
CA TYR A 73 5.05 3.36 -1.29
C TYR A 73 3.98 3.87 -2.23
N ILE A 74 3.27 4.90 -1.78
CA ILE A 74 2.46 5.76 -2.62
C ILE A 74 3.06 7.16 -2.58
N THR A 75 3.33 7.73 -3.76
CA THR A 75 3.75 9.12 -3.89
C THR A 75 2.55 9.95 -4.26
N LEU A 76 2.20 10.94 -3.44
CA LEU A 76 1.13 11.90 -3.71
C LEU A 76 1.74 13.23 -4.14
N THR A 77 1.34 13.73 -5.30
CA THR A 77 1.83 14.99 -5.87
C THR A 77 0.68 15.98 -6.03
N LYS A 78 0.82 17.17 -5.44
CA LYS A 78 -0.09 18.30 -5.63
C LYS A 78 0.72 19.51 -6.07
N LYS A 79 0.43 20.03 -7.26
CA LYS A 79 1.23 21.09 -7.91
C LYS A 79 2.70 20.65 -8.02
N ASN A 80 3.61 21.30 -7.30
CA ASN A 80 5.06 21.02 -7.34
C ASN A 80 5.58 20.33 -6.07
N THR A 81 4.68 19.89 -5.19
CA THR A 81 5.04 19.23 -3.93
C THR A 81 4.65 17.77 -3.98
N SER A 82 5.61 16.89 -3.68
CA SER A 82 5.40 15.45 -3.60
C SER A 82 5.68 14.95 -2.20
N ARG A 83 4.86 14.02 -1.71
CA ARG A 83 5.08 13.30 -0.45
C ARG A 83 5.06 11.81 -0.73
N LYS A 84 6.15 11.13 -0.41
CA LYS A 84 6.26 9.67 -0.46
C LYS A 84 5.81 9.11 0.89
N LEU A 85 4.85 8.20 0.86
CA LEU A 85 4.22 7.59 2.03
C LEU A 85 4.36 6.08 1.94
N GLU A 86 4.62 5.42 3.07
CA GLU A 86 4.54 3.96 3.11
C GLU A 86 3.13 3.49 2.77
N PHE A 87 3.03 2.45 1.96
CA PHE A 87 1.78 1.93 1.43
C PHE A 87 1.82 0.41 1.28
N SER A 88 0.77 -0.25 1.71
CA SER A 88 0.61 -1.69 1.50
C SER A 88 -0.87 -2.04 1.38
N MET A 89 -1.24 -2.82 0.36
CA MET A 89 -2.53 -3.52 0.36
C MET A 89 -2.54 -4.52 1.51
N THR A 90 -3.60 -4.51 2.32
CA THR A 90 -3.82 -5.51 3.37
C THR A 90 -4.64 -6.68 2.85
N ASP A 91 -5.52 -6.43 1.88
CA ASP A 91 -6.28 -7.42 1.13
C ASP A 91 -6.72 -6.81 -0.23
N THR A 92 -7.67 -7.44 -0.93
CA THR A 92 -8.16 -6.97 -2.25
C THR A 92 -9.01 -5.70 -2.18
N SER A 93 -9.52 -5.38 -1.00
CA SER A 93 -10.44 -4.26 -0.73
C SER A 93 -9.88 -3.23 0.24
N SER A 94 -8.76 -3.51 0.89
CA SER A 94 -8.25 -2.66 1.96
C SER A 94 -6.76 -2.39 1.83
N PHE A 95 -6.33 -1.22 2.29
CA PHE A 95 -4.92 -0.85 2.33
C PHE A 95 -4.58 -0.07 3.60
N LYS A 96 -3.28 -0.06 3.88
CA LYS A 96 -2.65 0.73 4.93
C LYS A 96 -1.75 1.78 4.27
N ILE A 97 -1.84 3.02 4.73
CA ILE A 97 -1.00 4.14 4.29
C ILE A 97 -0.41 4.84 5.52
N GLU A 98 0.82 5.33 5.42
CA GLU A 98 1.41 6.21 6.44
C GLU A 98 0.45 7.39 6.73
N ASN A 99 0.29 7.71 8.01
CA ASN A 99 -0.66 8.71 8.46
C ASN A 99 -0.32 10.09 7.86
N ILE A 100 -1.25 10.60 7.05
CA ILE A 100 -1.06 11.86 6.35
C ILE A 100 -1.24 13.09 7.26
N ARG A 101 -1.91 12.93 8.41
CA ARG A 101 -2.29 14.04 9.29
C ARG A 101 -1.20 14.46 10.27
N VAL A 102 -0.40 13.51 10.73
CA VAL A 102 0.62 13.74 11.76
C VAL A 102 1.95 13.28 11.21
N ALA A 103 2.81 14.24 10.89
CA ALA A 103 4.21 13.99 10.55
C ALA A 103 5.07 14.74 11.58
N ILE A 104 5.30 14.12 12.73
CA ILE A 104 6.29 14.58 13.71
C ILE A 104 7.52 13.68 13.51
N PRO A 105 8.64 14.19 12.98
CA PRO A 105 9.78 13.37 12.55
C PRO A 105 10.37 12.44 13.61
N GLU A 106 10.35 12.87 14.88
CA GLU A 106 10.86 12.11 16.03
C GLU A 106 9.92 11.01 16.53
N ASN A 107 8.66 10.99 16.08
CA ASN A 107 7.69 9.99 16.50
C ASN A 107 7.69 8.76 15.57
N PRO A 108 7.36 7.56 16.11
CA PRO A 108 7.14 6.40 15.27
C PRO A 108 6.02 6.68 14.27
N LYS A 109 6.20 6.19 13.04
CA LYS A 109 5.18 6.30 12.00
C LYS A 109 3.89 5.65 12.48
N THR A 110 2.79 6.37 12.31
CA THR A 110 1.44 5.82 12.48
C THR A 110 0.83 5.57 11.11
N TYR A 111 -0.22 4.76 11.07
CA TYR A 111 -0.86 4.38 9.81
C TYR A 111 -2.36 4.61 9.87
N MET A 112 -2.92 4.87 8.70
CA MET A 112 -4.34 4.90 8.45
C MET A 112 -4.73 3.66 7.65
N VAL A 113 -5.88 3.10 7.95
CA VAL A 113 -6.43 1.94 7.24
C VAL A 113 -7.66 2.39 6.49
N PHE A 114 -7.78 1.94 5.25
CA PHE A 114 -8.86 2.30 4.35
C PHE A 114 -9.48 1.03 3.77
N THR A 115 -10.81 1.01 3.71
CA THR A 115 -11.59 -0.09 3.16
C THR A 115 -12.44 0.42 2.00
N ARG A 116 -12.41 -0.32 0.88
CA ARG A 116 -13.19 -0.03 -0.31
C ARG A 116 -14.67 -0.18 0.00
N ARG A 117 -15.48 0.72 -0.56
CA ARG A 117 -16.93 0.68 -0.43
C ARG A 117 -17.65 0.48 -1.77
N TRP A 118 -17.01 0.88 -2.88
CA TRP A 118 -17.58 0.89 -4.24
C TRP A 118 -16.43 0.78 -5.26
#